data_AF-A0A1G9H9L0-F1
#
_entry.id   AF-A0A1G9H9L0-F1
#
_cell.length_a   1.000
_cell.length_b   1.000
_cell.length_c   1.000
_cell.angle_alpha   90.00
_cell.angle_beta   90.00
_cell.angle_gamma   90.00
#
_symmetry.space_group_name_H-M   'P 1'
#
loop_
_entity.id
_entity.type
_entity.pdbx_description
1 polymer ?
#
loop_
_entity_poly.entity_id
_entity_poly.type
_entity_poly.pdbx_seq_one_letter_code
_entity_poly.pdbx_strand_id
1 'polypeptide(L)' 'MPDRTPQEDLLIVEALVEFQYREQEARPERADRAWQLATAIAASHGLEVEDALAQRDAV' A
#
# COMPACT_ATOMS: atom_id res chain seq x y z
N MET A 1 7.02 11.19 -13.20
CA MET A 1 5.99 11.07 -12.14
C MET A 1 6.18 12.26 -11.22
N PRO A 2 5.15 12.82 -10.57
CA PRO A 2 5.40 13.78 -9.49
C PRO A 2 6.31 13.12 -8.46
N ASP A 3 7.30 13.86 -7.96
CA ASP A 3 8.22 13.38 -6.92
C ASP A 3 7.42 13.20 -5.63
N ARG A 4 6.92 11.98 -5.42
CA ARG A 4 6.25 11.61 -4.17
C ARG A 4 7.29 11.50 -3.07
N THR A 5 6.99 12.07 -1.92
CA THR A 5 7.75 11.84 -0.70
C THR A 5 7.53 10.39 -0.24
N PRO A 6 8.47 9.81 0.53
CA PRO A 6 8.28 8.47 1.09
C PRO A 6 6.98 8.34 1.88
N GLN A 7 6.59 9.38 2.61
CA GLN A 7 5.38 9.42 3.45
C GLN A 7 4.10 9.41 2.61
N GLU A 8 4.09 10.07 1.45
CA GLU A 8 2.98 9.96 0.51
C GLU A 8 2.88 8.55 -0.08
N ASP A 9 4.02 7.89 -0.34
CA ASP A 9 4.02 6.50 -0.78
C ASP A 9 3.50 5.54 0.31
N LEU A 10 3.86 5.77 1.58
CA LEU A 10 3.31 5.00 2.71
C LEU A 10 1.78 5.20 2.84
N LEU A 11 1.28 6.44 2.64
CA LEU A 11 -0.16 6.71 2.62
C LEU A 11 -0.87 5.99 1.46
N ILE A 12 -0.22 5.87 0.30
CA ILE A 12 -0.75 5.10 -0.83
C ILE A 12 -0.79 3.60 -0.51
N VAL A 13 0.24 3.07 0.17
CA VAL A 13 0.25 1.67 0.64
C VAL A 13 -0.94 1.41 1.57
N GLU A 14 -1.17 2.28 2.57
CA GLU A 14 -2.33 2.19 3.49
C GLU A 14 -3.66 2.16 2.71
N ALA A 15 -3.88 3.12 1.81
CA ALA A 15 -5.11 3.20 1.04
C ALA A 15 -5.36 1.97 0.15
N LEU A 16 -4.30 1.39 -0.43
CA LEU A 16 -4.39 0.19 -1.25
C LEU A 16 -4.72 -1.05 -0.42
N VAL A 17 -4.14 -1.17 0.79
CA VAL A 17 -4.44 -2.27 1.72
C VAL A 17 -5.89 -2.18 2.21
N GLU A 18 -6.36 -1.00 2.60
CA GLU A 18 -7.76 -0.80 2.99
C GLU A 18 -8.73 -1.14 1.85
N PHE A 19 -8.40 -0.73 0.62
CA PHE A 19 -9.19 -1.05 -0.56
C PHE A 19 -9.22 -2.55 -0.82
N GLN A 20 -8.08 -3.23 -0.74
CA GLN A 20 -7.97 -4.67 -0.92
C GLN A 20 -8.88 -5.40 0.07
N TYR A 21 -8.82 -5.05 1.36
CA TYR A 21 -9.63 -5.68 2.38
C TYR A 21 -11.13 -5.46 2.13
N ARG A 22 -11.53 -4.23 1.80
CA ARG A 22 -12.93 -3.86 1.57
C ARG A 22 -13.55 -4.55 0.35
N GLU A 23 -12.76 -4.70 -0.72
CA GLU A 23 -13.28 -5.17 -2.01
C GLU A 23 -12.95 -6.64 -2.29
N GLN A 24 -12.37 -7.36 -1.33
CA GLN A 24 -11.91 -8.74 -1.52
C GLN A 24 -13.02 -9.68 -2.03
N GLU A 25 -14.25 -9.52 -1.54
CA GLU A 25 -15.40 -10.34 -1.96
C GLU A 25 -16.10 -9.77 -3.20
N ALA A 26 -16.27 -8.45 -3.26
CA ALA A 26 -17.04 -7.80 -4.32
C ALA A 26 -16.28 -7.71 -5.64
N ARG A 27 -14.95 -7.53 -5.59
CA ARG A 27 -14.07 -7.32 -6.75
C ARG A 27 -12.69 -7.95 -6.50
N PRO A 28 -12.60 -9.29 -6.39
CA PRO A 28 -11.38 -10.00 -5.99
C PRO A 28 -10.17 -9.67 -6.88
N GLU A 29 -10.36 -9.53 -8.19
CA GLU A 29 -9.27 -9.17 -9.11
C GLU A 29 -8.69 -7.76 -8.84
N ARG A 30 -9.54 -6.80 -8.49
CA ARG A 30 -9.09 -5.44 -8.15
C ARG A 30 -8.45 -5.41 -6.77
N ALA A 31 -8.97 -6.19 -5.83
CA ALA A 31 -8.38 -6.33 -4.51
C ALA A 31 -6.97 -6.93 -4.60
N ASP A 32 -6.80 -8.02 -5.35
CA ASP A 32 -5.48 -8.62 -5.58
C ASP A 32 -4.52 -7.65 -6.29
N ARG A 33 -5.03 -6.90 -7.27
CA ARG A 33 -4.21 -5.89 -7.93
C ARG A 33 -3.77 -4.78 -6.98
N ALA A 34 -4.65 -4.34 -6.07
CA ALA A 34 -4.31 -3.35 -5.06
C ALA A 34 -3.22 -3.88 -4.10
N TRP A 35 -3.31 -5.14 -3.69
CA TRP A 35 -2.26 -5.80 -2.91
C TRP A 35 -0.91 -5.77 -3.62
N GLN A 36 -0.86 -6.23 -4.88
CA GLN A 36 0.38 -6.25 -5.66
C GLN A 36 1.01 -4.86 -5.81
N LEU A 37 0.18 -3.82 -5.96
CA LEU A 37 0.67 -2.44 -6.03
C LEU A 37 1.20 -1.96 -4.67
N ALA A 38 0.51 -2.26 -3.57
CA ALA A 38 0.98 -1.94 -2.22
C ALA A 38 2.33 -2.61 -1.94
N THR A 39 2.48 -3.89 -2.25
CA THR A 39 3.74 -4.63 -2.11
C THR A 39 4.86 -4.01 -2.95
N ALA A 40 4.59 -3.64 -4.20
CA ALA A 40 5.60 -3.05 -5.07
C ALA A 40 6.07 -1.67 -4.57
N ILE A 41 5.16 -0.85 -4.03
CA ILE A 41 5.49 0.46 -3.47
C ILE A 41 6.30 0.27 -2.17
N ALA A 42 5.86 -0.58 -1.24
CA ALA A 42 6.60 -0.87 -0.01
C ALA A 42 8.03 -1.39 -0.32
N ALA A 43 8.15 -2.32 -1.27
CA ALA A 43 9.43 -2.87 -1.69
C ALA A 43 10.37 -1.81 -2.29
N SER A 44 9.83 -0.77 -2.95
CA SER A 44 10.63 0.35 -3.46
C SER A 44 11.31 1.18 -2.35
N HIS A 45 10.79 1.11 -1.13
CA HIS A 45 11.36 1.69 0.09
C HIS A 45 12.16 0.68 0.93
N GLY A 46 12.33 -0.55 0.44
CA GLY A 46 13.01 -1.64 1.17
C GLY A 46 12.20 -2.21 2.33
N LEU A 47 10.87 -2.08 2.28
CA LEU A 47 9.95 -2.50 3.34
C LEU A 47 9.02 -3.62 2.87
N GLU A 48 8.55 -4.43 3.81
CA GLU A 48 7.34 -5.20 3.64
C GLU A 48 6.10 -4.31 3.87
N VAL A 49 4.92 -4.75 3.43
CA VAL A 49 3.68 -3.97 3.59
C VAL A 49 3.40 -3.67 5.07
N GLU A 50 3.63 -4.65 5.94
CA GLU A 50 3.43 -4.53 7.38
C GLU A 50 4.37 -3.48 8.01
N ASP A 51 5.65 -3.48 7.61
CA ASP A 51 6.62 -2.47 8.04
C ASP A 51 6.25 -1.07 7.53
N ALA A 52 5.78 -0.96 6.29
CA ALA A 52 5.34 0.30 5.70
C ALA A 52 4.15 0.91 6.47
N LEU A 53 3.17 0.07 6.86
CA LEU A 53 2.06 0.49 7.71
C LEU A 53 2.53 0.92 9.11
N ALA A 54 3.44 0.16 9.73
CA ALA A 54 3.98 0.50 11.04
C ALA A 54 4.78 1.81 11.06
N GLN A 55 5.57 2.08 10.00
CA GLN A 55 6.35 3.32 9.89
C GLN A 55 5.48 4.55 9.65
N ARG A 56 4.34 4.39 8.98
CA ARG A 56 3.40 5.50 8.79
C ARG A 56 2.88 6.03 10.12
N ASP A 57 2.59 5.15 11.07
CA ASP A 57 2.05 5.51 12.39
C ASP A 57 3.11 6.04 13.36
N ALA A 58 4.40 5.94 12.99
CA ALA A 58 5.52 6.38 13.81
C ALA A 58 5.88 7.88 13.65
N VAL A 59 5.10 8.64 12.86
CA VAL A 59 5.34 10.05 12.51
C VAL A 59 4.48 11.00 13.33
#